data_AF-A0A7V9JFW1-F1
#
_entry.id   AF-A0A7V9JFW1-F1
#
_cell.length_a   1.000
_cell.length_b   1.000
_cell.length_c   1.000
_cell.angle_alpha   90.00
_cell.angle_beta   90.00
_cell.angle_gamma   90.00
#
_symmetry.space_group_name_H-M   'P 1'
#
loop_
_entity.id
_entity.type
_entity.pdbx_description
1 polymer ?
#
loop_
_entity_poly.entity_id
_entity_poly.type
_entity_poly.pdbx_seq_one_letter_code
_entity_poly.pdbx_strand_id
1 'polypeptide(L)'
;MLLCTHFTPFICGWSVSCYLTLFNFISVSYHHFNAKSIVLSDVGLTTVPDELLLMTTLANLNLSHNRIRMLPPSISQLHSLIHLDLSDNLLENLPPQLGYLSRLKVKKAKQTNT
;
A
#
# COMPACT_ATOMS: atom_id res chain seq x y z
N MET A 1 11.58 51.54 -9.31
CA MET A 1 11.22 50.11 -9.32
C MET A 1 11.36 49.62 -7.88
N LEU A 2 10.48 49.95 -6.92
CA LEU A 2 9.10 49.45 -6.72
C LEU A 2 9.05 47.94 -7.00
N LEU A 3 8.89 46.99 -6.07
CA LEU A 3 8.39 47.02 -4.68
C LEU A 3 9.19 46.09 -3.75
N CYS A 4 9.39 46.53 -2.51
CA CYS A 4 9.37 45.68 -1.33
C CYS A 4 7.98 45.85 -0.68
N THR A 5 7.22 44.78 -0.43
CA THR A 5 6.19 44.76 0.64
C THR A 5 5.87 43.33 1.07
N HIS A 6 6.30 42.97 2.28
CA HIS A 6 5.60 42.19 3.31
C HIS A 6 4.68 41.01 2.90
N PHE A 7 4.96 39.81 3.45
CA PHE A 7 4.10 39.30 4.54
C PHE A 7 4.82 38.21 5.36
N THR A 8 5.13 38.58 6.60
CA THR A 8 5.33 37.74 7.77
C THR A 8 4.01 37.00 8.16
N PRO A 9 4.06 36.03 9.09
CA PRO A 9 3.21 34.82 9.15
C PRO A 9 1.83 35.04 9.82
N PHE A 10 1.04 33.95 10.01
CA PHE A 10 -0.32 33.81 10.63
C PHE A 10 -1.48 33.84 9.58
N ILE A 11 -2.45 32.91 9.42
CA ILE A 11 -3.05 31.70 10.09
C ILE A 11 -3.85 30.98 8.95
N CYS A 12 -3.86 29.65 8.73
CA CYS A 12 -4.54 28.61 9.51
C CYS A 12 -4.08 27.21 9.10
N GLY A 13 -3.75 26.36 10.08
CA GLY A 13 -4.19 24.96 10.02
C GLY A 13 -3.14 23.85 10.11
N TRP A 14 -1.84 24.13 10.07
CA TRP A 14 -0.85 23.06 10.20
C TRP A 14 0.08 23.42 11.35
N SER A 15 -0.38 23.08 12.57
CA SER A 15 0.43 23.09 13.78
C SER A 15 1.78 22.43 13.49
N VAL A 16 2.85 22.89 14.14
CA VAL A 16 4.19 22.24 14.13
C VAL A 16 4.12 20.77 14.58
N SER A 17 2.99 20.36 15.16
CA SER A 17 2.59 18.96 15.35
C SER A 17 2.48 18.15 14.05
N CYS A 18 2.35 18.76 12.88
CA CYS A 18 2.16 18.07 11.60
C CYS A 18 3.47 17.64 10.93
N TYR A 19 4.55 18.43 11.10
CA TYR A 19 5.88 18.00 10.68
C TYR A 19 6.42 16.91 11.63
N LEU A 20 6.08 16.98 12.92
CA LEU A 20 6.47 15.96 13.89
C LEU A 20 5.62 14.68 13.82
N THR A 21 4.37 14.70 13.31
CA THR A 21 3.63 13.47 12.98
C THR A 21 4.06 12.87 11.65
N LEU A 22 4.40 13.66 10.63
CA LEU A 22 4.97 13.11 9.39
C LEU A 22 6.33 12.46 9.66
N PHE A 23 7.20 13.07 10.48
CA PHE A 23 8.50 12.47 10.79
C PHE A 23 8.43 11.33 11.83
N ASN A 24 7.50 11.34 12.79
CA ASN A 24 7.29 10.18 13.68
C ASN A 24 6.58 9.00 13.01
N PHE A 25 5.69 9.22 12.02
CA PHE A 25 5.14 8.11 11.24
C PHE A 25 6.20 7.49 10.32
N ILE A 26 7.16 8.29 9.84
CA ILE A 26 8.31 7.80 9.07
C ILE A 26 9.38 7.16 9.99
N SER A 27 9.48 7.46 11.29
CA SER A 27 10.47 6.80 12.15
C SER A 27 9.94 5.55 12.90
N VAL A 28 8.63 5.46 13.19
CA VAL A 28 8.04 4.31 13.91
C VAL A 28 7.69 3.14 12.99
N SER A 29 7.41 3.39 11.70
CA SER A 29 7.02 2.35 10.73
C SER A 29 8.20 1.70 9.99
N TYR A 30 9.42 2.26 10.11
CA TYR A 30 10.59 1.83 9.33
C TYR A 30 11.48 0.80 10.05
N HIS A 31 11.02 0.22 11.17
CA HIS A 31 11.85 -0.72 11.92
C HIS A 31 11.93 -2.14 11.32
N HIS A 32 11.39 -2.37 10.12
CA HIS A 32 11.64 -3.62 9.39
C HIS A 32 11.49 -3.48 7.86
N PHE A 33 12.04 -2.42 7.24
CA PHE A 33 12.12 -2.35 5.78
C PHE A 33 13.24 -3.25 5.26
N ASN A 34 13.10 -4.56 5.49
CA ASN A 34 13.71 -5.55 4.63
C ASN A 34 12.79 -5.58 3.40
N ALA A 35 13.27 -5.11 2.25
CA ALA A 35 12.51 -4.87 1.00
C ALA A 35 11.78 -6.10 0.40
N LYS A 36 11.62 -7.15 1.20
CA LYS A 36 10.91 -8.40 0.95
C LYS A 36 9.49 -8.38 1.53
N SER A 37 9.09 -7.46 2.40
CA SER A 37 7.74 -7.49 3.00
C SER A 37 7.09 -6.11 3.10
N ILE A 38 5.85 -6.00 2.60
CA ILE A 38 5.00 -4.81 2.70
C ILE A 38 3.67 -5.18 3.34
N VAL A 39 3.22 -4.34 4.27
CA VAL A 39 1.93 -4.47 4.94
C VAL A 39 1.14 -3.18 4.73
N LEU A 40 0.00 -3.31 4.06
CA LEU A 40 -0.95 -2.24 3.76
C LEU A 40 -2.36 -2.72 4.11
N SER A 41 -2.54 -3.26 5.31
CA SER A 41 -3.85 -3.72 5.80
C SER A 41 -4.65 -2.56 6.40
N ASP A 42 -5.97 -2.52 6.15
CA ASP A 42 -6.90 -1.52 6.69
C ASP A 42 -6.55 -0.06 6.32
N VAL A 43 -6.14 0.15 5.07
CA VAL A 43 -5.80 1.48 4.51
C VAL A 43 -6.94 2.01 3.62
N GLY A 44 -8.01 1.24 3.46
CA GLY A 44 -9.15 1.61 2.62
C GLY A 44 -8.85 1.57 1.12
N LEU A 45 -7.85 0.79 0.69
CA LEU A 45 -7.46 0.67 -0.71
C LEU A 45 -8.60 0.07 -1.54
N THR A 46 -8.95 0.73 -2.65
CA THR A 46 -9.92 0.21 -3.64
C THR A 46 -9.22 -0.46 -4.82
N THR A 47 -7.98 -0.09 -5.08
CA THR A 47 -7.08 -0.62 -6.11
C THR A 47 -5.67 -0.77 -5.56
N VAL A 48 -4.85 -1.58 -6.21
CA VAL A 48 -3.41 -1.69 -5.89
C VAL A 48 -2.66 -0.59 -6.66
N PRO A 49 -1.84 0.24 -5.99
CA PRO A 49 -1.07 1.29 -6.66
C PRO A 49 0.03 0.72 -7.56
N ASP A 50 0.29 1.38 -8.69
CA ASP A 50 1.25 0.91 -9.70
C ASP A 50 2.69 0.91 -9.18
N GLU A 51 3.03 1.81 -8.25
CA GLU A 51 4.36 1.89 -7.63
C GLU A 51 4.71 0.60 -6.86
N LEU A 52 3.71 -0.07 -6.29
CA LEU A 52 3.91 -1.34 -5.59
C LEU A 52 4.28 -2.47 -6.56
N LEU A 53 3.83 -2.37 -7.82
CA LEU A 53 4.08 -3.35 -8.88
C LEU A 53 5.52 -3.27 -9.42
N LEU A 54 6.21 -2.15 -9.17
CA LEU A 54 7.64 -1.97 -9.51
C LEU A 54 8.58 -2.70 -8.54
N MET A 55 8.08 -3.15 -7.38
CA MET A 55 8.88 -3.77 -6.32
C MET A 55 9.12 -5.26 -6.57
N THR A 56 9.88 -5.58 -7.62
CA THR A 56 10.15 -6.96 -8.08
C THR A 56 10.84 -7.88 -7.06
N THR A 57 11.43 -7.31 -6.00
CA THR A 57 12.10 -8.03 -4.89
C THR A 57 11.14 -8.38 -3.74
N LEU A 58 9.88 -7.94 -3.80
CA LEU A 58 8.89 -8.18 -2.76
C LEU A 58 8.56 -9.67 -2.64
N ALA A 59 8.66 -10.21 -1.43
CA ALA A 59 8.35 -11.60 -1.11
C ALA A 59 7.02 -11.77 -0.34
N ASN A 60 6.59 -10.75 0.39
CA ASN A 60 5.42 -10.78 1.24
C ASN A 60 4.63 -9.48 1.03
N LEU A 61 3.36 -9.61 0.66
CA LEU A 61 2.44 -8.50 0.47
C LEU A 61 1.16 -8.77 1.25
N ASN A 62 0.88 -7.94 2.24
CA ASN A 62 -0.38 -7.97 2.97
C ASN A 62 -1.25 -6.79 2.54
N LEU A 63 -2.38 -7.09 1.91
CA LEU A 63 -3.42 -6.15 1.50
C LEU A 63 -4.77 -6.47 2.18
N SER A 64 -4.76 -7.17 3.32
CA SER A 64 -5.99 -7.58 3.99
C SER A 64 -6.83 -6.39 4.49
N HIS A 65 -8.12 -6.61 4.75
CA HIS A 65 -9.03 -5.58 5.27
C HIS A 65 -9.09 -4.31 4.41
N ASN A 66 -9.05 -4.46 3.09
CA ASN A 66 -9.23 -3.33 2.17
C ASN A 66 -10.53 -3.49 1.37
N ARG A 67 -10.75 -2.64 0.38
CA ARG A 67 -11.94 -2.63 -0.48
C ARG A 67 -11.58 -2.97 -1.92
N ILE A 68 -10.51 -3.76 -2.11
CA ILE A 68 -9.99 -4.11 -3.43
C ILE A 68 -10.99 -5.02 -4.12
N ARG A 69 -11.47 -4.63 -5.30
CA ARG A 69 -12.42 -5.41 -6.11
C ARG A 69 -11.76 -6.26 -7.18
N MET A 70 -10.63 -5.80 -7.69
CA MET A 70 -9.84 -6.47 -8.71
C MET A 70 -8.36 -6.25 -8.47
N LEU A 71 -7.55 -7.24 -8.83
CA LEU A 71 -6.10 -7.09 -8.91
C LEU A 71 -5.69 -6.81 -10.36
N PRO A 72 -4.73 -5.89 -10.59
CA PRO A 72 -4.22 -5.65 -11.92
C PRO A 72 -3.45 -6.89 -12.43
N PRO A 73 -3.51 -7.23 -13.74
CA PRO A 73 -2.73 -8.32 -14.31
C PRO A 73 -1.22 -8.19 -14.05
N SER A 74 -0.73 -6.95 -13.95
CA SER A 74 0.65 -6.59 -13.65
C SER A 74 1.14 -7.07 -12.29
N ILE A 75 0.27 -7.57 -11.40
CA ILE A 75 0.68 -8.22 -10.14
C ILE A 75 1.62 -9.41 -10.39
N SER A 76 1.58 -10.02 -11.58
CA SER A 76 2.52 -11.09 -11.97
C SER A 76 3.96 -10.61 -12.18
N GLN A 77 4.21 -9.30 -12.23
CA GLN A 77 5.57 -8.73 -12.26
C GLN A 77 6.29 -8.85 -10.91
N LEU A 78 5.57 -9.21 -9.84
CA LEU A 78 6.16 -9.48 -8.53
C LEU A 78 6.71 -10.93 -8.50
N HIS A 79 7.71 -11.22 -9.33
CA HIS A 79 8.26 -12.58 -9.53
C HIS A 79 8.81 -13.21 -8.23
N SER A 80 9.25 -12.36 -7.29
CA SER A 80 9.78 -12.80 -6.00
C SER A 80 8.70 -13.06 -4.95
N LEU A 81 7.42 -12.80 -5.25
CA LEU A 81 6.33 -12.84 -4.30
C LEU A 81 6.03 -14.28 -3.88
N ILE A 82 6.11 -14.53 -2.58
CA ILE A 82 5.88 -15.82 -1.93
C ILE A 82 4.54 -15.80 -1.18
N HIS A 83 4.17 -14.68 -0.58
CA HIS A 83 2.96 -14.55 0.23
C HIS A 83 2.16 -13.32 -0.20
N LEU A 84 0.89 -13.55 -0.52
CA LEU A 84 -0.08 -12.49 -0.83
C LEU A 84 -1.33 -12.70 0.02
N ASP A 85 -1.58 -11.80 0.97
CA ASP A 85 -2.81 -11.80 1.77
C ASP A 85 -3.80 -10.76 1.22
N LEU A 86 -4.97 -11.25 0.82
CA LEU A 86 -6.09 -10.48 0.26
C LEU A 86 -7.37 -10.72 1.08
N SER A 87 -7.24 -11.25 2.30
CA SER A 87 -8.39 -11.51 3.18
C SER A 87 -9.19 -10.23 3.41
N ASP A 88 -10.50 -10.37 3.59
CA ASP A 88 -11.39 -9.23 3.89
C ASP A 88 -11.30 -8.11 2.85
N ASN A 89 -11.26 -8.49 1.57
CA ASN A 89 -11.43 -7.63 0.41
C ASN A 89 -12.69 -8.01 -0.37
N LEU A 90 -13.07 -7.17 -1.34
CA LEU A 90 -14.24 -7.32 -2.21
C LEU A 90 -13.89 -8.04 -3.53
N LEU A 91 -12.84 -8.88 -3.53
CA LEU A 91 -12.35 -9.53 -4.73
C LEU A 91 -13.31 -10.61 -5.22
N GLU A 92 -13.88 -10.42 -6.41
CA GLU A 92 -14.70 -11.44 -7.07
C GLU A 92 -13.82 -12.55 -7.64
N ASN A 93 -12.87 -12.16 -8.50
CA ASN A 93 -11.96 -13.06 -9.19
C ASN A 93 -10.49 -12.68 -8.97
N LEU A 94 -9.60 -13.66 -9.11
CA LEU A 94 -8.16 -13.45 -9.16
C LEU A 94 -7.70 -13.46 -10.62
N PRO A 95 -6.78 -12.57 -11.04
CA PRO A 95 -6.26 -12.58 -12.40
C PRO A 95 -5.51 -13.90 -12.68
N PRO A 96 -5.72 -14.52 -13.85
CA PRO A 96 -5.08 -15.80 -14.19
C PRO A 96 -3.55 -15.71 -14.20
N GLN A 97 -2.99 -14.51 -14.39
CA GLN A 97 -1.56 -14.23 -14.40
C GLN A 97 -0.88 -14.50 -13.04
N LEU A 98 -1.64 -14.52 -11.93
CA LEU A 98 -1.10 -14.97 -10.63
C LEU A 98 -0.61 -16.42 -10.68
N GLY A 99 -1.14 -17.24 -11.59
CA GLY A 99 -0.67 -18.60 -11.84
C GLY A 99 0.76 -18.69 -12.39
N TYR A 100 1.32 -17.59 -12.92
CA TYR A 100 2.71 -17.54 -13.37
C TYR A 100 3.71 -17.44 -12.21
N LEU A 101 3.24 -17.08 -11.01
CA LEU A 101 4.07 -16.97 -9.81
C LEU A 101 4.14 -18.34 -9.12
N SER A 102 5.08 -19.18 -9.56
CA SER A 102 5.21 -20.58 -9.11
C SER A 102 5.43 -20.78 -7.61
N ARG A 103 5.91 -19.75 -6.91
CA ARG A 103 6.20 -19.78 -5.46
C ARG A 103 5.12 -19.08 -4.63
N LEU A 104 4.10 -18.52 -5.26
CA LEU A 104 3.11 -17.69 -4.61
C LEU A 104 2.10 -18.51 -3.82
N LYS A 105 1.87 -18.08 -2.58
CA LYS A 105 0.77 -18.52 -1.73
C LYS A 105 -0.20 -17.36 -1.57
N VAL A 106 -1.36 -17.49 -2.22
CA VAL A 106 -2.44 -16.52 -2.09
C VAL A 106 -3.36 -16.93 -0.95
N LYS A 107 -3.62 -15.99 -0.04
CA LYS A 107 -4.65 -16.13 0.99
C LYS A 107 -5.80 -15.19 0.65
N LYS A 108 -6.97 -15.76 0.38
CA LYS A 108 -8.22 -15.05 0.15
C LYS A 108 -9.26 -15.62 1.12
N ALA A 109 -9.68 -14.83 2.09
CA ALA A 109 -10.86 -15.18 2.89
C ALA A 109 -12.11 -14.95 2.04
N LYS A 110 -13.02 -15.94 2.03
CA LYS A 110 -14.32 -15.82 1.38
C LYS A 110 -15.16 -14.87 2.23
N GLN A 111 -15.66 -13.78 1.64
CA GLN A 111 -16.69 -12.99 2.29
C GLN A 111 -17.89 -13.90 2.56
N THR A 112 -18.14 -14.19 3.84
CA THR A 112 -19.37 -14.82 4.29
C THR A 112 -20.44 -13.74 4.27
N ASN A 113 -21.11 -13.60 3.12
CA ASN A 113 -22.41 -12.94 3.09
C ASN A 113 -23.37 -13.84 3.88
N THR A 114 -23.66 -13.44 5.12
CA THR A 114 -24.86 -13.86 5.87
C THR A 114 -25.91 -12.79 5.70
#